data_AF-A0AAW9D7M3-F1
#
_entry.id   AF-A0AAW9D7M3-F1
#
_cell.length_a   1.000
_cell.length_b   1.000
_cell.length_c   1.000
_cell.angle_alpha   90.00
_cell.angle_beta   90.00
_cell.angle_gamma   90.00
#
_symmetry.space_group_name_H-M   'P 1'
#
loop_
_entity.id
_entity.type
_entity.pdbx_description
1 polymer ?
#
loop_
_entity_poly.entity_id
_entity_poly.type
_entity_poly.pdbx_seq_one_letter_code
_entity_poly.pdbx_strand_id
1 'polypeptide(L)'
;MSNFRKIYLLVIFTILLNFIAIYSFDYKEFFSDKNEFKISDVDDFSNIFFGKKYLSSDYTILKQNNLLVLSGTFSTNAVLEEFKTALKINLDENITIDKSRKIDFETANRVYKIIDFLKEYMENGSKIVVKNNSIIFEGAVKYKRYARLVQILENEFESDTFFVDIDTLEFN
;
A
#
# COMPACT_ATOMS: atom_id res chain seq x y z
N MET A 1 28.85 4.50 41.28
CA MET A 1 27.50 4.74 40.74
C MET A 1 26.59 3.59 41.15
N SER A 2 25.45 3.87 41.80
CA SER A 2 24.46 2.85 42.17
C SER A 2 23.95 2.10 40.92
N ASN A 3 23.73 0.79 41.05
CA ASN A 3 23.20 -0.05 39.97
C ASN A 3 21.85 0.49 39.43
N PHE A 4 21.03 1.08 40.29
CA PHE A 4 19.79 1.75 39.89
C PHE A 4 20.01 2.92 38.93
N ARG A 5 21.06 3.71 39.17
CA ARG A 5 21.39 4.87 38.33
C ARG A 5 21.84 4.44 36.93
N LYS A 6 22.51 3.29 36.83
CA LYS A 6 22.93 2.69 35.55
C LYS A 6 21.74 2.17 34.76
N ILE A 7 20.82 1.45 35.42
CA ILE A 7 19.59 0.93 34.80
C ILE A 7 18.73 2.08 34.25
N TYR A 8 18.54 3.13 35.04
CA TYR A 8 17.76 4.31 34.63
C TYR A 8 18.36 5.02 33.40
N LEU A 9 19.69 5.16 33.37
CA LEU A 9 20.41 5.77 32.24
C LEU A 9 20.27 4.92 30.97
N LEU A 10 20.31 3.59 31.13
CA LEU A 10 20.16 2.64 30.02
C LEU A 10 18.75 2.73 29.42
N VAL A 11 17.71 2.78 30.25
CA VAL A 11 16.31 2.95 29.79
C VAL A 11 16.12 4.24 29.02
N ILE A 12 16.62 5.38 29.54
CA ILE A 12 16.54 6.66 28.85
C ILE A 12 17.28 6.61 27.51
N PHE A 13 18.45 6.00 27.49
CA PHE A 13 19.26 5.88 26.28
C PHE A 13 18.56 5.01 25.22
N THR A 14 17.92 3.91 25.62
CA THR A 14 17.14 3.07 24.70
C THR A 14 15.93 3.80 24.13
N ILE A 15 15.23 4.62 24.92
CA ILE A 15 14.11 5.43 24.44
C ILE A 15 14.60 6.49 23.44
N LEU A 16 15.71 7.17 23.74
CA LEU A 16 16.32 8.16 22.84
C LEU A 16 16.79 7.53 21.53
N LEU A 17 17.42 6.36 21.58
CA LEU A 17 17.85 5.63 20.38
C LEU A 17 16.66 5.27 19.47
N ASN A 18 15.55 4.80 20.04
CA ASN A 18 14.34 4.52 19.27
C ASN A 18 13.77 5.80 18.65
N PHE A 19 13.78 6.92 19.37
CA PHE A 19 13.29 8.20 18.87
C PHE A 19 14.15 8.73 17.71
N ILE A 20 15.47 8.66 17.83
CA ILE A 20 16.41 9.06 16.78
C ILE A 20 16.24 8.14 15.57
N ALA A 21 16.19 6.82 15.76
CA ALA A 21 16.02 5.86 14.67
C ALA A 21 14.76 6.14 13.86
N ILE A 22 13.62 6.44 14.49
CA ILE A 22 12.37 6.79 13.79
C ILE A 22 12.49 8.12 13.05
N TYR A 23 13.18 9.13 13.60
CA TYR A 23 13.28 10.45 12.96
C TYR A 23 14.38 10.56 11.90
N SER A 24 15.43 9.74 12.01
CA SER A 24 16.58 9.73 11.09
C SER A 24 16.46 8.66 10.01
N PHE A 25 15.42 7.82 10.05
CA PHE A 25 15.19 6.82 9.01
C PHE A 25 14.78 7.53 7.71
N ASP A 26 15.52 7.29 6.64
CA ASP A 26 15.18 7.82 5.33
C ASP A 26 14.05 6.99 4.71
N TYR A 27 12.82 7.37 5.05
CA TYR A 27 11.62 6.72 4.52
C TYR A 27 11.51 6.87 3.01
N LYS A 28 12.18 7.86 2.39
CA LYS A 28 12.18 8.03 0.95
C LYS A 28 12.95 6.89 0.27
N GLU A 29 14.08 6.49 0.86
CA GLU A 29 14.86 5.34 0.40
C GLU A 29 14.08 4.02 0.58
N PHE A 30 13.34 3.88 1.69
CA PHE A 30 12.50 2.71 1.97
C PHE A 30 11.42 2.45 0.90
N PHE A 31 10.83 3.50 0.33
CA PHE A 31 9.85 3.36 -0.75
C PHE A 31 10.49 3.34 -2.14
N SER A 32 11.73 3.82 -2.30
CA SER A 32 12.43 3.81 -3.59
C SER A 32 13.01 2.45 -3.97
N ASP A 33 13.36 1.61 -2.98
CA ASP A 33 14.10 0.36 -3.20
C ASP A 33 13.21 -0.87 -3.55
N LYS A 34 11.90 -0.64 -3.76
CA LYS A 34 11.00 -1.69 -4.20
C LYS A 34 11.18 -1.95 -5.70
N ASN A 35 11.98 -2.99 -6.00
CA ASN A 35 12.14 -3.55 -7.33
C ASN A 35 10.77 -3.76 -8.01
N GLU A 36 10.65 -3.27 -9.25
CA GLU A 36 9.43 -3.29 -10.06
C GLU A 36 8.81 -4.69 -10.17
N PHE A 37 7.49 -4.79 -10.00
CA PHE A 37 6.76 -6.03 -10.24
C PHE A 37 6.71 -6.33 -11.75
N LYS A 38 7.02 -7.55 -12.19
CA LYS A 38 6.80 -8.01 -13.57
C LYS A 38 5.54 -8.88 -13.59
N ILE A 39 4.41 -8.32 -14.06
CA ILE A 39 3.22 -9.12 -14.42
C ILE A 39 3.57 -9.86 -15.71
N SER A 40 3.49 -11.19 -15.72
CA SER A 40 3.64 -11.98 -16.93
C SER A 40 2.30 -12.05 -17.65
N ASP A 41 1.85 -10.90 -18.17
CA ASP A 41 0.98 -10.88 -19.36
C ASP A 41 1.85 -11.29 -20.56
N VAL A 42 2.33 -12.54 -20.55
CA VAL A 42 2.96 -13.20 -21.70
C VAL A 42 1.81 -13.71 -22.55
N ASP A 43 1.17 -12.77 -23.21
CA ASP A 43 1.10 -12.78 -24.66
C ASP A 43 1.23 -11.34 -25.13
N ASP A 44 2.40 -11.08 -25.72
CA ASP A 44 2.67 -9.98 -26.64
C ASP A 44 3.30 -8.68 -26.06
N PHE A 45 4.57 -8.80 -25.65
CA PHE A 45 5.52 -7.67 -25.58
C PHE A 45 5.68 -6.91 -26.93
N SER A 46 5.04 -7.36 -28.01
CA SER A 46 5.00 -6.64 -29.31
C SER A 46 3.87 -5.61 -29.44
N ASN A 47 2.94 -5.53 -28.48
CA ASN A 47 1.83 -4.55 -28.52
C ASN A 47 2.12 -3.23 -27.79
N ILE A 48 3.39 -2.94 -27.48
CA ILE A 48 3.84 -1.64 -26.97
C ILE A 48 3.50 -0.47 -27.94
N PHE A 49 3.01 -0.75 -29.16
CA PHE A 49 2.76 0.25 -30.20
C PHE A 49 1.33 0.32 -30.79
N PHE A 50 0.32 -0.38 -30.29
CA PHE A 50 -1.04 -0.26 -30.85
C PHE A 50 -2.10 0.12 -29.82
N GLY A 51 -2.54 1.39 -29.93
CA GLY A 51 -3.60 2.04 -29.15
C GLY A 51 -4.99 1.40 -29.30
N LYS A 52 -5.15 0.17 -28.81
CA LYS A 52 -6.47 -0.36 -28.44
C LYS A 52 -6.83 0.24 -27.08
N LYS A 53 -7.91 1.03 -27.03
CA LYS A 53 -8.55 1.47 -25.78
C LYS A 53 -9.10 0.23 -25.08
N TYR A 54 -8.31 -0.37 -24.19
CA TYR A 54 -8.81 -1.36 -23.24
C TYR A 54 -9.54 -0.65 -22.10
N LEU A 55 -10.52 -1.32 -21.52
CA LEU A 55 -11.17 -0.82 -20.30
C LEU A 55 -10.25 -1.14 -19.12
N SER A 56 -10.04 -0.17 -18.23
CA SER A 56 -9.27 -0.39 -17.00
C SER A 56 -9.97 -1.40 -16.09
N SER A 57 -9.17 -2.25 -15.43
CA SER A 57 -9.61 -3.09 -14.32
C SER A 57 -9.88 -2.24 -13.09
N ASP A 58 -11.13 -2.28 -12.62
CA ASP A 58 -11.53 -1.65 -11.36
C ASP A 58 -11.43 -2.68 -10.24
N TYR A 59 -10.78 -2.33 -9.13
CA TYR A 59 -10.58 -3.23 -8.00
C TYR A 59 -10.46 -2.47 -6.68
N THR A 60 -10.70 -3.17 -5.57
CA THR A 60 -10.55 -2.65 -4.22
C THR A 60 -9.77 -3.63 -3.38
N ILE A 61 -8.78 -3.12 -2.65
CA ILE A 61 -8.02 -3.87 -1.65
C ILE A 61 -8.44 -3.33 -0.29
N LEU A 62 -9.15 -4.15 0.49
CA LEU A 62 -9.63 -3.80 1.83
C LEU A 62 -8.74 -4.44 2.89
N LYS A 63 -8.38 -3.67 3.93
CA LYS A 63 -7.81 -4.22 5.15
C LYS A 63 -8.92 -4.67 6.09
N GLN A 64 -9.06 -5.97 6.29
CA GLN A 64 -10.04 -6.56 7.20
C GLN A 64 -9.38 -7.63 8.06
N ASN A 65 -9.60 -7.57 9.37
CA ASN A 65 -9.03 -8.53 10.33
C ASN A 65 -7.50 -8.66 10.21
N ASN A 66 -6.80 -7.54 9.97
CA ASN A 66 -5.35 -7.48 9.74
C ASN A 66 -4.85 -8.26 8.51
N LEU A 67 -5.77 -8.66 7.62
CA LEU A 67 -5.49 -9.24 6.31
C LEU A 67 -5.90 -8.25 5.22
N LEU A 68 -5.24 -8.34 4.07
CA LEU A 68 -5.65 -7.61 2.88
C LEU A 68 -6.50 -8.53 2.01
N VAL A 69 -7.63 -8.03 1.54
CA VAL A 69 -8.62 -8.77 0.76
C VAL A 69 -8.92 -8.01 -0.54
N LEU A 70 -8.81 -8.69 -1.67
CA LEU A 70 -8.99 -8.15 -3.02
C LEU A 70 -10.39 -8.46 -3.55
N SER A 71 -11.08 -7.43 -4.03
CA SER A 71 -12.32 -7.55 -4.81
C SER A 71 -12.18 -6.74 -6.11
N GLY A 72 -12.94 -7.07 -7.15
CA GLY A 72 -12.88 -6.32 -8.41
C GLY A 72 -13.00 -7.15 -9.68
N THR A 73 -12.66 -6.51 -10.81
CA THR A 73 -12.77 -7.09 -12.15
C THR A 73 -11.41 -7.27 -12.81
N PHE A 74 -11.11 -8.49 -13.25
CA PHE A 74 -9.83 -8.87 -13.83
C PHE A 74 -9.98 -9.49 -15.23
N SER A 75 -8.92 -9.43 -16.03
CA SER A 75 -8.93 -9.94 -17.42
C SER A 75 -9.09 -11.47 -17.48
N THR A 76 -8.36 -12.17 -16.61
CA THR A 76 -8.32 -13.63 -16.53
C THR A 76 -7.99 -14.09 -15.11
N ASN A 77 -8.26 -15.36 -14.81
CA ASN A 77 -7.86 -15.98 -13.53
C ASN A 77 -6.33 -16.04 -13.36
N ALA A 78 -5.57 -16.15 -14.46
CA ALA A 78 -4.11 -16.16 -14.39
C ALA A 78 -3.57 -14.82 -13.89
N VAL A 79 -4.06 -13.72 -14.48
CA VAL A 79 -3.70 -12.36 -14.06
C VAL A 79 -4.12 -12.08 -12.63
N LEU A 80 -5.29 -12.56 -12.21
CA LEU A 80 -5.74 -12.45 -10.83
C LEU A 80 -4.79 -13.15 -9.84
N GLU A 81 -4.39 -14.39 -10.12
CA GLU A 81 -3.49 -15.14 -9.24
C GLU A 81 -2.07 -14.56 -9.21
N GLU A 82 -1.57 -14.06 -10.35
CA GLU A 82 -0.30 -13.32 -10.39
C GLU A 82 -0.38 -12.05 -9.53
N PHE A 83 -1.44 -11.25 -9.69
CA PHE A 83 -1.64 -10.01 -8.94
C PHE A 83 -1.80 -10.24 -7.44
N LYS A 84 -2.54 -11.28 -7.06
CA LYS A 84 -2.68 -11.75 -5.67
C LYS A 84 -1.33 -12.16 -5.08
N THR A 85 -0.55 -12.93 -5.83
CA THR A 85 0.77 -13.41 -5.40
C THR A 85 1.75 -12.25 -5.24
N ALA A 86 1.73 -11.30 -6.19
CA ALA A 86 2.52 -10.07 -6.19
C ALA A 86 2.36 -9.29 -4.90
N LEU A 87 1.11 -9.00 -4.57
CA LEU A 87 0.72 -8.12 -3.47
C LEU A 87 0.62 -8.87 -2.14
N LYS A 88 0.73 -10.20 -2.16
CA LYS A 88 0.57 -11.08 -0.99
C LYS A 88 -0.75 -10.83 -0.26
N ILE A 89 -1.84 -10.76 -1.03
CA ILE A 89 -3.20 -10.47 -0.56
C ILE A 89 -4.11 -11.68 -0.72
N ASN A 90 -5.23 -11.67 0.00
CA ASN A 90 -6.27 -12.70 -0.12
C ASN A 90 -7.32 -12.27 -1.14
N LEU A 91 -8.10 -13.23 -1.65
CA LEU A 91 -9.22 -12.95 -2.54
C LEU A 91 -10.51 -12.84 -1.73
N ASP A 92 -11.33 -11.86 -2.08
CA ASP A 92 -12.74 -11.78 -1.66
C ASP A 92 -13.59 -12.69 -2.57
N GLU A 93 -14.83 -12.94 -2.15
CA GLU A 93 -15.84 -13.62 -2.98
C GLU A 93 -16.29 -12.73 -4.16
N ASN A 94 -16.11 -11.41 -4.07
CA ASN A 94 -16.55 -10.43 -5.07
C ASN A 94 -15.51 -10.20 -6.20
N ILE A 95 -15.15 -11.28 -6.90
CA ILE A 95 -14.25 -11.24 -8.06
C ILE A 95 -15.02 -11.53 -9.34
N THR A 96 -14.83 -10.69 -10.35
CA THR A 96 -15.42 -10.86 -11.69
C THR A 96 -14.32 -10.99 -12.74
N ILE A 97 -14.50 -11.88 -13.72
CA ILE A 97 -13.59 -12.03 -14.86
C ILE A 97 -14.22 -11.45 -16.12
N ASP A 98 -13.55 -10.49 -16.73
CA ASP A 98 -13.95 -9.82 -17.96
C ASP A 98 -12.73 -9.60 -18.86
N LYS A 99 -12.65 -10.35 -19.96
CA LYS A 99 -11.52 -10.32 -20.91
C LYS A 99 -11.32 -8.96 -21.59
N SER A 100 -12.30 -8.06 -21.54
CA SER A 100 -12.18 -6.71 -22.08
C SER A 100 -11.40 -5.75 -21.16
N ARG A 101 -11.18 -6.18 -19.91
CA ARG A 101 -10.45 -5.42 -18.89
C ARG A 101 -8.96 -5.69 -18.97
N LYS A 102 -8.16 -4.70 -18.60
CA LYS A 102 -6.72 -4.86 -18.40
C LYS A 102 -6.27 -4.07 -17.17
N ILE A 103 -5.28 -4.64 -16.48
CA ILE A 103 -4.56 -3.93 -15.43
C ILE A 103 -3.60 -2.96 -16.10
N ASP A 104 -3.68 -1.69 -15.69
CA ASP A 104 -2.68 -0.71 -16.06
C ASP A 104 -1.41 -0.89 -15.23
N PHE A 105 -0.28 -1.08 -15.91
CA PHE A 105 0.99 -1.42 -15.26
C PHE A 105 1.49 -0.31 -14.33
N GLU A 106 1.38 0.95 -14.75
CA GLU A 106 1.80 2.08 -13.93
C GLU A 106 0.97 2.16 -12.65
N THR A 107 -0.36 2.05 -12.79
CA THR A 107 -1.31 2.01 -11.67
C THR A 107 -1.01 0.85 -10.72
N ALA A 108 -0.77 -0.35 -11.25
CA ALA A 108 -0.43 -1.53 -10.45
C ALA A 108 0.89 -1.35 -9.68
N ASN A 109 1.90 -0.73 -10.30
CA ASN A 109 3.18 -0.46 -9.63
C ASN A 109 3.02 0.56 -8.50
N ARG A 110 2.19 1.60 -8.70
CA ARG A 110 1.84 2.56 -7.65
C ARG A 110 1.15 1.85 -6.46
N VAL A 111 0.19 0.97 -6.73
CA VAL A 111 -0.46 0.13 -5.70
C VAL A 111 0.56 -0.75 -4.97
N TYR A 112 1.49 -1.38 -5.69
CA TYR A 112 2.53 -2.23 -5.11
C TYR A 112 3.45 -1.47 -4.11
N LYS A 113 3.75 -0.20 -4.38
CA LYS A 113 4.56 0.62 -3.47
C LYS A 113 3.85 0.86 -2.13
N ILE A 114 2.54 1.13 -2.17
CA ILE A 114 1.75 1.54 -1.00
C ILE A 114 1.05 0.38 -0.27
N ILE A 115 1.07 -0.83 -0.82
CA ILE A 115 0.36 -1.98 -0.25
C ILE A 115 0.83 -2.34 1.17
N ASP A 116 2.14 -2.27 1.42
CA ASP A 116 2.70 -2.52 2.75
C ASP A 116 2.30 -1.41 3.72
N PHE A 117 2.13 -0.19 3.22
CA PHE A 117 1.67 0.91 4.07
C PHE A 117 0.25 0.65 4.59
N LEU A 118 -0.66 0.23 3.69
CA LEU A 118 -2.00 -0.22 4.05
C LEU A 118 -1.93 -1.36 5.07
N LYS A 119 -1.06 -2.35 4.85
CA LYS A 119 -0.93 -3.52 5.73
C LYS A 119 -0.42 -3.18 7.13
N GLU A 120 0.63 -2.39 7.24
CA GLU A 120 1.38 -2.21 8.49
C GLU A 120 0.89 -1.04 9.34
N TYR A 121 0.47 0.06 8.71
CA TYR A 121 0.30 1.35 9.39
C TYR A 121 -1.14 1.84 9.44
N MET A 122 -2.05 1.25 8.66
CA MET A 122 -3.47 1.64 8.63
C MET A 122 -4.34 0.78 9.54
N GLU A 123 -5.50 1.28 9.94
CA GLU A 123 -6.52 0.55 10.67
C GLU A 123 -7.33 -0.40 9.78
N ASN A 124 -7.99 -1.37 10.40
CA ASN A 124 -9.00 -2.18 9.69
C ASN A 124 -10.13 -1.28 9.17
N GLY A 125 -10.64 -1.58 7.97
CA GLY A 125 -11.59 -0.74 7.25
C GLY A 125 -10.94 0.19 6.23
N SER A 126 -9.62 0.41 6.34
CA SER A 126 -8.85 1.18 5.34
C SER A 126 -8.74 0.39 4.04
N LYS A 127 -8.68 1.08 2.90
CA LYS A 127 -8.73 0.47 1.58
C LYS A 127 -7.99 1.27 0.50
N ILE A 128 -7.56 0.57 -0.53
CA ILE A 128 -7.14 1.14 -1.82
C ILE A 128 -8.23 0.83 -2.83
N VAL A 129 -8.77 1.85 -3.49
CA VAL A 129 -9.76 1.72 -4.57
C VAL A 129 -9.09 2.15 -5.86
N VAL A 130 -9.12 1.29 -6.87
CA VAL A 130 -8.67 1.62 -8.22
C VAL A 130 -9.87 1.63 -9.14
N LYS A 131 -10.11 2.77 -9.78
CA LYS A 131 -11.23 2.95 -10.70
C LYS A 131 -10.78 3.78 -11.89
N ASN A 132 -10.93 3.27 -13.11
CA ASN A 132 -10.50 3.95 -14.33
C ASN A 132 -9.04 4.45 -14.25
N ASN A 133 -8.09 3.60 -13.80
CA ASN A 133 -6.68 3.94 -13.53
C ASN A 133 -6.44 5.05 -12.48
N SER A 134 -7.49 5.57 -11.84
CA SER A 134 -7.34 6.47 -10.69
C SER A 134 -7.25 5.65 -9.43
N ILE A 135 -6.25 5.93 -8.60
CA ILE A 135 -6.08 5.30 -7.28
C ILE A 135 -6.72 6.22 -6.27
N ILE A 136 -7.43 5.66 -5.30
CA ILE A 136 -7.97 6.37 -4.15
C ILE A 136 -7.58 5.58 -2.90
N PHE A 137 -6.93 6.24 -1.96
CA PHE A 137 -6.48 5.67 -0.69
C PHE A 137 -7.33 6.24 0.45
N GLU A 138 -8.14 5.39 1.09
CA GLU A 138 -9.10 5.81 2.12
C GLU A 138 -8.86 5.04 3.42
N GLY A 139 -8.92 5.71 4.57
CA GLY A 139 -8.90 5.03 5.86
C GLY A 139 -8.41 5.88 7.03
N ALA A 140 -7.92 5.20 8.06
CA ALA A 140 -7.37 5.82 9.26
C ALA A 140 -6.01 5.21 9.61
N VAL A 141 -5.07 6.00 10.13
CA VAL A 141 -3.78 5.47 10.62
C VAL A 141 -3.92 4.82 11.99
N LYS A 142 -3.17 3.73 12.20
CA LYS A 142 -3.16 2.99 13.47
C LYS A 142 -2.59 3.78 14.65
N TYR A 143 -1.67 4.71 14.38
CA TYR A 143 -1.10 5.57 15.42
C TYR A 143 -0.75 6.92 14.82
N LYS A 144 -0.97 8.00 15.57
CA LYS A 144 -0.64 9.38 15.17
C LYS A 144 0.81 9.58 14.74
N ARG A 145 1.76 8.79 15.27
CA ARG A 145 3.17 8.84 14.86
C ARG A 145 3.40 8.52 13.38
N TYR A 146 2.45 7.84 12.72
CA TYR A 146 2.52 7.52 11.30
C TYR A 146 1.95 8.61 10.39
N ALA A 147 1.44 9.72 10.96
CA ALA A 147 0.97 10.89 10.21
C ALA A 147 1.97 11.37 9.15
N ARG A 148 3.27 11.35 9.50
CA ARG A 148 4.33 11.79 8.59
C ARG A 148 4.48 10.87 7.36
N LEU A 149 4.18 9.58 7.50
CA LEU A 149 4.21 8.64 6.38
C LEU A 149 3.07 8.92 5.41
N VAL A 150 1.89 9.26 5.93
CA VAL A 150 0.74 9.69 5.10
C VAL A 150 1.11 10.92 4.27
N GLN A 151 1.70 11.93 4.90
CA GLN A 151 2.14 13.15 4.20
C GLN A 151 3.18 12.87 3.10
N ILE A 152 4.07 11.89 3.30
CA ILE A 152 5.04 11.50 2.27
C ILE A 152 4.31 10.88 1.07
N LEU A 153 3.35 9.99 1.33
CA LEU A 153 2.56 9.34 0.28
C LEU A 153 1.66 10.34 -0.47
N GLU A 154 1.01 11.26 0.24
CA GLU A 154 0.22 12.35 -0.36
C GLU A 154 1.05 13.18 -1.35
N ASN A 155 2.31 13.47 -1.01
CA ASN A 155 3.23 14.21 -1.87
C ASN A 155 3.72 13.37 -3.08
N GLU A 156 3.83 12.05 -2.94
CA GLU A 156 4.29 11.16 -4.01
C GLU A 156 3.18 10.83 -5.03
N PHE A 157 1.93 10.72 -4.58
CA PHE A 157 0.84 10.16 -5.38
C PHE A 157 -0.27 11.16 -5.78
N GLU A 158 -0.02 12.46 -5.60
CA GLU A 158 -0.97 13.57 -5.81
C GLU A 158 -2.11 13.58 -4.77
N SER A 159 -2.24 14.69 -4.04
CA SER A 159 -3.07 14.83 -2.82
C SER A 159 -4.54 14.45 -2.98
N ASP A 160 -5.10 14.63 -4.18
CA ASP A 160 -6.54 14.50 -4.45
C ASP A 160 -7.04 13.05 -4.44
N THR A 161 -6.11 12.12 -4.21
CA THR A 161 -6.34 10.67 -4.15
C THR A 161 -6.25 10.11 -2.74
N PHE A 162 -5.83 10.89 -1.74
CA PHE A 162 -5.61 10.44 -0.36
C PHE A 162 -6.63 11.04 0.60
N PHE A 163 -7.43 10.17 1.21
CA PHE A 163 -8.43 10.52 2.22
C PHE A 163 -8.13 9.72 3.49
N VAL A 164 -7.10 10.15 4.21
CA VAL A 164 -6.63 9.47 5.43
C VAL A 164 -6.94 10.32 6.65
N ASP A 165 -7.70 9.75 7.58
CA ASP A 165 -7.89 10.33 8.90
C ASP A 165 -6.62 10.11 9.76
N ILE A 166 -6.03 11.23 10.17
CA ILE A 166 -4.81 11.29 10.99
C ILE A 166 -5.15 11.56 12.47
N ASP A 167 -6.38 12.00 12.76
CA ASP A 167 -6.81 12.50 14.06
C ASP A 167 -7.50 11.42 14.91
N THR A 168 -7.93 10.32 14.31
CA THR A 168 -8.44 9.17 15.08
C THR A 168 -7.31 8.40 15.76
N LEU A 169 -6.93 8.86 16.96
CA LEU A 169 -6.63 8.05 18.16
C LEU A 169 -6.16 9.00 19.28
N GLU A 170 -7.09 9.84 19.73
CA GLU A 170 -7.05 10.34 21.10
C GLU A 170 -7.67 9.27 22.02
N PHE A 171 -6.80 8.68 22.84
CA PHE A 171 -7.08 7.90 24.07
C PHE A 171 -7.87 6.58 23.94
N ASN A 172 -7.16 5.48 24.17
CA ASN A 172 -7.45 4.54 25.27
C ASN A 172 -6.16 3.81 25.68
#